data_AF-A0A7S0PBV3-F1
#
_entry.id   AF-A0A7S0PBV3-F1
#
_cell.length_a   1.000
_cell.length_b   1.000
_cell.length_c   1.000
_cell.angle_alpha   90.00
_cell.angle_beta   90.00
_cell.angle_gamma   90.00
#
_symmetry.space_group_name_H-M   'P 1'
#
loop_
_entity.id
_entity.type
_entity.pdbx_description
1 polymer ?
#
loop_
_entity_poly.entity_id
_entity_poly.type
_entity_poly.pdbx_seq_one_letter_code
_entity_poly.pdbx_strand_id
1 'polypeptide(L)'
;RDLIVTGVTVTHIAGLDSRGFMLGPMIAAEMNLPFVPVRKAGKLPGKTIMAEYKLEYGSAKIEVQEDAVPKGATFAVVDDLLATGGTMTAAVGLLMKAGAKVDATYVAIELAGLGAASKVGAPVFAVSSVTDEDLSARVA
;
A
#
# COMPACT_ATOMS: atom_id res chain seq x y z
N ARG A 1 0.64 5.49 -21.00
CA ARG A 1 0.56 4.07 -20.57
C ARG A 1 -0.19 4.10 -19.25
N ASP A 2 -1.52 4.09 -19.34
CA ASP A 2 -2.37 4.07 -18.16
C ASP A 2 -2.24 2.71 -17.51
N LEU A 3 -2.42 2.66 -16.19
CA LEU A 3 -2.49 1.40 -15.48
C LEU A 3 -3.78 0.70 -15.94
N ILE A 4 -3.68 -0.14 -16.98
CA ILE A 4 -4.76 -1.04 -17.39
C ILE A 4 -4.77 -2.22 -16.43
N VAL A 5 -5.07 -1.90 -15.18
CA VAL A 5 -5.85 -2.73 -14.30
C VAL A 5 -6.81 -1.73 -13.65
N THR A 6 -7.94 -1.50 -14.34
CA THR A 6 -9.16 -0.79 -13.88
C THR A 6 -9.39 0.70 -14.22
N GLY A 7 -8.56 1.35 -15.04
CA GLY A 7 -8.90 2.68 -15.59
C GLY A 7 -8.69 3.84 -14.61
N VAL A 8 -7.81 3.65 -13.63
CA VAL A 8 -7.42 4.68 -12.66
C VAL A 8 -6.13 5.38 -13.13
N THR A 9 -6.12 6.71 -13.11
CA THR A 9 -4.94 7.52 -13.44
C THR A 9 -4.22 7.92 -12.14
N VAL A 10 -2.98 7.49 -11.97
CA VAL A 10 -2.13 7.85 -10.83
C VAL A 10 -0.87 8.58 -11.29
N THR A 11 -0.28 9.40 -10.41
CA THR A 11 0.95 10.14 -10.68
C THR A 11 2.14 9.61 -9.90
N HIS A 12 1.94 8.80 -8.85
CA HIS A 12 3.00 8.25 -8.02
C HIS A 12 2.67 6.80 -7.61
N ILE A 13 3.71 6.00 -7.39
CA ILE A 13 3.59 4.66 -6.81
C ILE A 13 4.22 4.69 -5.42
N ALA A 14 3.45 4.34 -4.39
CA ALA A 14 3.98 4.09 -3.07
C ALA A 14 4.14 2.58 -2.84
N GLY A 15 5.25 2.16 -2.24
CA GLY A 15 5.46 0.76 -1.81
C GLY A 15 5.49 0.66 -0.29
N LEU A 16 5.05 -0.47 0.26
CA LEU A 16 5.17 -0.75 1.68
C LEU A 16 6.42 -1.59 2.00
N ASP A 17 7.12 -1.21 3.06
CA ASP A 17 8.36 -1.87 3.49
C ASP A 17 8.10 -3.28 4.06
N SER A 18 8.85 -4.33 3.69
CA SER A 18 9.88 -4.37 2.64
C SER A 18 9.44 -5.11 1.38
N ARG A 19 8.45 -6.00 1.48
CA ARG A 19 8.07 -6.92 0.39
C ARG A 19 7.32 -6.20 -0.72
N GLY A 20 6.54 -5.16 -0.40
CA GLY A 20 5.99 -4.24 -1.40
C GLY A 20 7.07 -3.58 -2.28
N PHE A 21 8.32 -3.48 -1.82
CA PHE A 21 9.43 -2.96 -2.64
C PHE A 21 9.94 -3.93 -3.70
N MET A 22 9.51 -5.20 -3.65
CA MET A 22 9.80 -6.13 -4.73
C MET A 22 8.97 -5.79 -5.99
N LEU A 23 7.78 -5.22 -5.82
CA LEU A 23 6.84 -4.94 -6.92
C LEU A 23 6.75 -3.44 -7.25
N GLY A 24 6.64 -2.60 -6.23
CA GLY A 24 6.38 -1.16 -6.38
C GLY A 24 7.36 -0.42 -7.30
N PRO A 25 8.69 -0.52 -7.11
CA PRO A 25 9.68 0.11 -7.98
C PRO A 25 9.63 -0.40 -9.42
N MET A 26 9.35 -1.69 -9.63
CA MET A 26 9.22 -2.25 -10.99
C MET A 26 8.01 -1.67 -11.72
N ILE A 27 6.87 -1.56 -11.02
CA ILE A 27 5.66 -0.92 -11.54
C ILE A 27 5.92 0.55 -11.85
N ALA A 28 6.53 1.28 -10.93
CA ALA A 28 6.87 2.70 -11.11
C ALA A 28 7.77 2.92 -12.33
N ALA A 29 8.79 2.07 -12.52
CA ALA A 29 9.70 2.11 -13.64
C ALA A 29 8.97 1.86 -14.98
N GLU A 30 8.15 0.81 -15.07
CA GLU A 30 7.39 0.50 -16.30
C GLU A 30 6.40 1.61 -16.68
N MET A 31 5.85 2.29 -15.66
CA MET A 31 4.93 3.40 -15.84
C MET A 31 5.60 4.75 -16.04
N ASN A 32 6.92 4.85 -15.85
CA ASN A 32 7.66 6.10 -15.81
C ASN A 32 7.07 7.10 -14.78
N LEU A 33 6.76 6.60 -13.58
CA LEU A 33 6.27 7.39 -12.46
C LEU A 33 7.27 7.38 -11.29
N PRO A 34 7.26 8.40 -10.42
CA PRO A 34 8.04 8.40 -9.20
C PRO A 34 7.62 7.26 -8.27
N PHE A 35 8.62 6.62 -7.65
CA PHE A 35 8.43 5.66 -6.57
C PHE A 35 8.67 6.32 -5.21
N VAL A 36 7.78 6.08 -4.25
CA VAL A 36 7.84 6.63 -2.90
C VAL A 36 7.81 5.50 -1.86
N PRO A 37 8.88 5.29 -1.08
CA PRO A 37 8.88 4.28 -0.05
C PRO A 37 8.09 4.74 1.19
N VAL A 38 7.16 3.91 1.65
CA VAL A 38 6.53 4.04 2.98
C VAL A 38 7.15 2.99 3.89
N ARG A 39 7.81 3.43 4.97
CA ARG A 39 8.65 2.57 5.80
C ARG A 39 8.20 2.55 7.24
N LYS A 40 8.71 1.58 8.01
CA LYS A 40 8.68 1.65 9.48
C LYS A 40 9.44 2.89 9.95
N ALA A 41 8.99 3.51 11.04
CA ALA A 41 9.58 4.73 11.56
C ALA A 41 11.09 4.61 11.85
N GLY A 42 11.85 5.67 11.56
CA GLY A 42 13.30 5.76 11.75
C GLY A 42 14.15 5.10 10.66
N LYS A 43 13.59 4.79 9.49
CA LYS A 43 14.28 4.16 8.36
C LYS A 43 14.51 5.10 7.18
N LEU A 44 13.76 6.20 7.09
CA LEU A 44 13.92 7.23 6.06
C LEU A 44 14.80 8.37 6.58
N PRO A 45 15.67 8.93 5.73
CA PRO A 45 16.46 10.09 6.09
C PRO A 45 15.63 11.38 6.02
N GLY A 46 16.13 12.44 6.66
CA GLY A 46 15.53 13.78 6.55
C GLY A 46 14.22 13.92 7.30
N LYS A 47 13.34 14.80 6.80
CA LYS A 47 12.04 15.10 7.43
C LYS A 47 10.98 14.11 6.96
N THR A 48 10.22 13.58 7.91
CA THR A 48 9.20 12.57 7.65
C THR A 48 7.87 12.92 8.30
N ILE A 49 6.79 12.53 7.64
CA ILE A 49 5.45 12.50 8.24
C ILE A 49 5.22 11.08 8.74
N MET A 50 4.64 10.94 9.94
CA MET A 50 4.41 9.64 10.58
C MET A 50 2.93 9.40 10.88
N ALA A 51 2.54 8.13 10.83
CA ALA A 51 1.26 7.63 11.33
C ALA A 51 1.47 6.42 12.23
N GLU A 52 0.72 6.39 13.34
CA GLU A 52 0.70 5.28 14.28
C GLU A 52 -0.56 4.44 14.08
N TYR A 53 -0.43 3.12 14.12
CA TYR A 53 -1.54 2.18 14.04
C TYR A 53 -1.41 1.08 15.09
N LYS A 54 -2.55 0.56 15.53
CA LYS A 54 -2.62 -0.48 16.56
C LYS A 54 -2.40 -1.85 15.95
N LEU A 55 -1.65 -2.68 16.67
CA LEU A 55 -1.54 -4.11 16.46
C LEU A 55 -2.37 -4.84 17.52
N GLU A 56 -2.47 -6.16 17.43
CA GLU A 56 -3.08 -6.99 18.48
C GLU A 56 -2.36 -6.79 19.83
N TYR A 57 -1.03 -6.69 19.78
CA TYR A 57 -0.18 -6.39 20.91
C TYR A 57 0.72 -5.18 20.58
N GLY A 58 0.31 -4.00 21.04
CA GLY A 58 1.08 -2.76 20.91
C GLY A 58 0.68 -1.89 19.72
N SER A 59 1.61 -1.02 19.32
CA SER A 59 1.44 -0.13 18.16
C SER A 59 2.70 -0.13 17.31
N ALA A 60 2.53 0.19 16.03
CA ALA A 60 3.61 0.39 15.10
C ALA A 60 3.46 1.77 14.43
N LYS A 61 4.58 2.30 13.96
CA LYS A 61 4.63 3.58 13.25
C LYS A 61 5.21 3.37 11.87
N ILE A 62 4.57 4.00 10.89
CA ILE A 62 5.07 4.12 9.53
C ILE A 62 5.35 5.58 9.21
N GLU A 63 6.22 5.80 8.23
CA GLU A 63 6.69 7.10 7.81
C GLU A 63 6.88 7.19 6.30
N VAL A 64 6.76 8.41 5.80
CA VAL A 64 7.09 8.81 4.43
C VAL A 64 7.84 10.15 4.49
N GLN A 65 8.79 10.38 3.59
CA GLN A 65 9.48 11.68 3.52
C GLN A 65 8.48 12.76 3.09
N GLU A 66 8.53 13.92 3.76
CA GLU A 66 7.55 15.02 3.56
C GLU A 66 7.58 15.58 2.13
N ASP A 67 8.77 15.67 1.54
CA ASP A 67 9.00 16.16 0.18
C ASP A 67 8.67 15.13 -0.91
N ALA A 68 8.52 13.86 -0.55
CA ALA A 68 8.13 12.79 -1.46
C ALA A 68 6.62 12.72 -1.72
N VAL A 69 5.81 13.55 -1.04
CA VAL A 69 4.35 13.57 -1.19
C VAL A 69 3.87 14.97 -1.61
N PRO A 70 3.92 15.31 -2.90
CA PRO A 70 3.41 16.58 -3.39
C PRO A 70 1.89 16.70 -3.13
N LYS A 71 1.43 17.89 -2.73
CA LYS A 71 0.00 18.16 -2.57
C LYS A 71 -0.74 17.94 -3.89
N GLY A 72 -1.87 17.23 -3.83
CA GLY A 72 -2.69 16.92 -5.00
C GLY A 72 -2.13 15.79 -5.88
N ALA A 73 -1.01 15.16 -5.51
CA ALA A 73 -0.57 13.93 -6.16
C ALA A 73 -1.59 12.80 -5.93
N THR A 74 -1.72 11.92 -6.92
CA THR A 74 -2.58 10.74 -6.84
C THR A 74 -1.69 9.51 -6.79
N PHE A 75 -1.86 8.70 -5.76
CA PHE A 75 -1.04 7.52 -5.51
C PHE A 75 -1.79 6.23 -5.82
N ALA A 76 -1.04 5.24 -6.31
CA ALA A 76 -1.33 3.84 -6.07
C ALA A 76 -0.40 3.30 -4.98
N VAL A 77 -0.92 2.55 -4.01
CA VAL A 77 -0.11 1.90 -2.97
C VAL A 77 0.05 0.40 -3.28
N VAL A 78 1.26 -0.13 -3.20
CA VAL A 78 1.59 -1.51 -3.56
C VAL A 78 2.16 -2.26 -2.37
N ASP A 79 1.67 -3.48 -2.15
CA ASP A 79 2.26 -4.45 -1.22
C ASP A 79 2.20 -5.88 -1.79
N ASP A 80 2.84 -6.85 -1.13
CA ASP A 80 2.76 -8.24 -1.56
C ASP A 80 1.46 -8.93 -1.13
N LEU A 81 1.02 -8.70 0.12
CA LEU A 81 -0.08 -9.42 0.75
C LEU A 81 -1.01 -8.50 1.55
N LEU A 82 -2.31 -8.55 1.27
CA LEU A 82 -3.34 -7.96 2.13
C LEU A 82 -3.89 -9.01 3.11
N ALA A 83 -3.47 -8.94 4.37
CA ALA A 83 -3.97 -9.78 5.46
C ALA A 83 -5.06 -9.04 6.28
N THR A 84 -4.72 -8.51 7.47
CA THR A 84 -5.67 -7.75 8.31
C THR A 84 -5.92 -6.32 7.84
N GLY A 85 -5.06 -5.81 6.94
CA GLY A 85 -5.16 -4.49 6.33
C GLY A 85 -4.52 -3.35 7.13
N GLY A 86 -4.08 -3.58 8.37
CA GLY A 86 -3.62 -2.50 9.28
C GLY A 86 -2.52 -1.61 8.69
N THR A 87 -1.48 -2.21 8.09
CA THR A 87 -0.38 -1.45 7.49
C THR A 87 -0.82 -0.69 6.23
N MET A 88 -1.63 -1.32 5.37
CA MET A 88 -2.17 -0.67 4.17
C MET A 88 -3.06 0.51 4.54
N THR A 89 -4.02 0.34 5.45
CA THR A 89 -4.88 1.42 5.96
C THR A 89 -4.06 2.57 6.55
N ALA A 90 -3.05 2.26 7.34
CA ALA A 90 -2.17 3.28 7.92
C ALA A 90 -1.45 4.08 6.83
N ALA A 91 -0.92 3.40 5.81
CA ALA A 91 -0.19 4.03 4.71
C ALA A 91 -1.10 4.91 3.85
N VAL A 92 -2.30 4.42 3.50
CA VAL A 92 -3.32 5.21 2.79
C VAL A 92 -3.67 6.47 3.58
N GLY A 93 -3.96 6.34 4.88
CA GLY A 93 -4.27 7.47 5.74
C GLY A 93 -3.11 8.45 5.88
N LEU A 94 -1.86 7.97 5.94
CA LEU A 94 -0.66 8.80 6.00
C LEU A 94 -0.49 9.66 4.74
N LEU A 95 -0.63 9.06 3.55
CA LEU A 95 -0.54 9.77 2.28
C LEU A 95 -1.67 10.80 2.13
N MET A 96 -2.90 10.44 2.51
CA MET A 96 -4.03 11.37 2.50
C MET A 96 -3.82 12.55 3.46
N LYS A 97 -3.29 12.28 4.67
CA LYS A 97 -2.94 13.32 5.64
C LYS A 97 -1.83 14.26 5.14
N ALA A 98 -0.92 13.75 4.32
CA ALA A 98 0.12 14.53 3.66
C ALA A 98 -0.42 15.39 2.48
N GLY A 99 -1.71 15.24 2.13
CA GLY A 99 -2.37 16.05 1.10
C GLY A 99 -2.42 15.38 -0.28
N ALA A 100 -2.16 14.07 -0.36
CA ALA A 100 -2.34 13.29 -1.58
C ALA A 100 -3.74 12.64 -1.65
N LYS A 101 -4.11 12.19 -2.85
CA LYS A 101 -5.18 11.20 -3.06
C LYS A 101 -4.58 9.81 -3.18
N VAL A 102 -5.33 8.80 -2.77
CA VAL A 102 -5.00 7.39 -3.03
C VAL A 102 -6.19 6.77 -3.74
N ASP A 103 -6.06 6.61 -5.06
CA ASP A 103 -7.17 6.14 -5.89
C ASP A 103 -7.11 4.62 -6.14
N ALA A 104 -6.02 3.97 -5.76
CA ALA A 104 -5.89 2.53 -5.85
C ALA A 104 -4.87 1.95 -4.86
N THR A 105 -5.08 0.70 -4.48
CA THR A 105 -4.10 -0.14 -3.81
C THR A 105 -4.02 -1.48 -4.54
N TYR A 106 -2.80 -1.99 -4.70
CA TYR A 106 -2.51 -3.23 -5.41
C TYR A 106 -1.78 -4.21 -4.50
N VAL A 107 -2.26 -5.44 -4.47
CA VAL A 107 -1.58 -6.55 -3.79
C VAL A 107 -1.47 -7.77 -4.69
N ALA A 108 -0.41 -8.55 -4.53
CA ALA A 108 -0.32 -9.82 -5.25
C ALA A 108 -1.34 -10.82 -4.71
N ILE A 109 -1.48 -10.89 -3.38
CA ILE A 109 -2.39 -11.82 -2.71
C ILE A 109 -3.29 -11.06 -1.73
N GLU A 110 -4.57 -11.38 -1.70
CA GLU A 110 -5.52 -10.94 -0.68
C GLU A 110 -6.05 -12.15 0.09
N LEU A 111 -6.04 -12.09 1.43
CA LEU A 111 -6.74 -13.04 2.29
C LEU A 111 -8.18 -12.55 2.49
N ALA A 112 -9.06 -12.90 1.55
CA ALA A 112 -10.41 -12.32 1.44
C ALA A 112 -11.28 -12.58 2.70
N GLY A 113 -11.04 -13.70 3.40
CA GLY A 113 -11.73 -14.06 4.64
C GLY A 113 -11.55 -13.07 5.80
N LEU A 114 -10.54 -12.18 5.74
CA LEU A 114 -10.23 -11.23 6.83
C LEU A 114 -10.95 -9.88 6.68
N GLY A 115 -11.63 -9.64 5.56
CA GLY A 115 -12.42 -8.41 5.32
C GLY A 115 -11.57 -7.14 5.40
N ALA A 116 -10.30 -7.19 5.02
CA ALA A 116 -9.39 -6.05 5.08
C ALA A 116 -9.69 -4.99 4.02
N ALA A 117 -10.14 -5.39 2.83
CA ALA A 117 -10.39 -4.46 1.73
C ALA A 117 -11.37 -3.34 2.09
N SER A 118 -12.41 -3.64 2.87
CA SER A 118 -13.38 -2.64 3.32
C SER A 118 -12.82 -1.62 4.32
N LYS A 119 -11.64 -1.89 4.91
CA LYS A 119 -10.99 -1.05 5.93
C LYS A 119 -9.88 -0.16 5.37
N VAL A 120 -9.41 -0.40 4.15
CA VAL A 120 -8.24 0.29 3.56
C VAL A 120 -8.51 1.77 3.27
N GLY A 121 -9.78 2.14 3.02
CA GLY A 121 -10.16 3.53 2.72
C GLY A 121 -9.82 3.97 1.29
N ALA A 122 -9.42 3.03 0.43
CA ALA A 122 -9.19 3.20 -1.00
C ALA A 122 -9.54 1.89 -1.72
N PRO A 123 -9.79 1.91 -3.05
CA PRO A 123 -10.02 0.70 -3.83
C PRO A 123 -8.87 -0.31 -3.69
N VAL A 124 -9.21 -1.59 -3.51
CA VAL A 124 -8.24 -2.69 -3.42
C VAL A 124 -8.34 -3.56 -4.66
N PHE A 125 -7.20 -3.82 -5.27
CA PHE A 125 -7.06 -4.72 -6.40
C PHE A 125 -6.04 -5.81 -6.06
N ALA A 126 -6.48 -7.06 -6.09
CA ALA A 126 -5.64 -8.22 -5.86
C ALA A 126 -5.40 -8.98 -7.18
N VAL A 127 -4.18 -9.48 -7.39
CA VAL A 127 -3.92 -10.42 -8.50
C VAL A 127 -4.58 -11.77 -8.21
N SER A 128 -4.53 -12.22 -6.96
CA SER A 128 -5.23 -13.41 -6.49
C SER A 128 -5.88 -13.14 -5.13
N SER A 129 -7.14 -13.48 -4.98
CA SER A 129 -7.83 -13.51 -3.68
C SER A 129 -7.99 -14.97 -3.25
N VAL A 130 -7.65 -15.27 -2.00
CA VAL A 130 -7.74 -16.62 -1.43
C VAL A 130 -8.57 -16.63 -0.15
N THR A 131 -9.34 -17.68 0.04
CA THR A 131 -10.07 -17.96 1.29
C THR A 131 -9.35 -19.01 2.14
N ASP A 132 -9.78 -19.19 3.39
CA ASP A 132 -9.26 -20.26 4.25
C ASP A 132 -9.56 -21.65 3.68
N GLU A 133 -10.66 -21.79 2.94
CA GLU A 133 -11.03 -23.02 2.22
C GLU A 133 -10.05 -23.31 1.07
N ASP A 134 -9.69 -22.28 0.30
CA ASP A 134 -8.70 -22.39 -0.79
C ASP A 134 -7.32 -22.80 -0.27
N LEU A 135 -6.93 -22.25 0.89
CA LEU A 135 -5.67 -22.61 1.54
C LEU A 135 -5.71 -24.05 2.03
N SER A 136 -6.79 -24.44 2.72
CA SER A 136 -6.96 -25.78 3.27
C SER A 136 -6.98 -26.87 2.19
N ALA A 137 -7.59 -26.61 1.03
CA ALA A 137 -7.66 -27.54 -0.10
C ALA A 137 -6.30 -27.81 -0.77
N ARG A 138 -5.29 -26.94 -0.58
CA ARG A 138 -3.97 -27.06 -1.20
C ARG A 138 -2.95 -27.81 -0.36
N VAL A 139 -3.24 -28.01 0.93
CA VAL A 139 -2.36 -28.72 1.87
C VAL A 139 -2.87 -30.14 2.17
N ALA A 140 -4.03 -30.50 1.62
CA ALA A 140 -4.60 -31.84 1.64
C ALA A 140 -4.14 -32.66 0.43
#